data_AF-T1BQZ7-F1
#
_entry.id   AF-T1BQZ7-F1
#
_cell.length_a   1.000
_cell.length_b   1.000
_cell.length_c   1.000
_cell.angle_alpha   90.00
_cell.angle_beta   90.00
_cell.angle_gamma   90.00
#
_symmetry.space_group_name_H-M   'P 1'
#
loop_
_entity.id
_entity.type
_entity.pdbx_description
1 polymer ?
#
loop_
_entity_poly.entity_id
_entity_poly.type
_entity_poly.pdbx_seq_one_letter_code
_entity_poly.pdbx_strand_id
1 'polypeptide(L)' 'GNGLWEIRTNLPSNRIARVLVCLHKGILVALHGFIKKTQKTPNDELTLAMKRQKEL' A
#
# COMPACT_ATOMS: atom_id res chain seq x y z
N GLY A 1 -9.14 5.70 7.43
CA GLY A 1 -8.11 5.55 6.38
C GLY A 1 -7.99 6.87 5.67
N ASN A 2 -6.83 7.50 5.72
CA ASN A 2 -6.57 8.87 5.25
C ASN A 2 -6.57 8.97 3.70
N GLY A 3 -7.59 8.43 3.04
CA GLY A 3 -7.60 8.25 1.58
C GLY A 3 -6.56 7.24 1.09
N LEU A 4 -6.17 6.28 1.95
CA LEU A 4 -5.25 5.20 1.62
C LEU A 4 -6.00 3.87 1.65
N TRP A 5 -5.87 3.11 0.58
CA TRP A 5 -6.45 1.77 0.43
C TRP A 5 -5.34 0.74 0.26
N GLU A 6 -5.63 -0.51 0.63
CA GLU A 6 -4.70 -1.63 0.52
C GLU A 6 -5.28 -2.69 -0.42
N ILE A 7 -4.55 -3.00 -1.48
CA ILE A 7 -4.81 -4.14 -2.36
C ILE A 7 -3.97 -5.31 -1.86
N ARG A 8 -4.60 -6.47 -1.64
CA ARG A 8 -3.94 -7.71 -1.20
C ARG A 8 -3.94 -8.72 -2.33
N THR A 9 -2.75 -9.15 -2.72
CA THR A 9 -2.57 -10.15 -3.77
C THR A 9 -1.90 -11.38 -3.21
N ASN A 10 -2.57 -12.53 -3.32
CA ASN A 10 -1.97 -13.82 -2.99
C ASN A 10 -0.99 -14.20 -4.12
N LEU A 11 0.23 -14.58 -3.72
CA LEU A 11 1.28 -15.01 -4.63
C LEU A 11 1.58 -16.50 -4.42
N PRO A 12 2.19 -17.16 -5.43
CA PRO A 12 2.75 -18.49 -5.25
C PRO A 12 3.69 -18.55 -4.04
N SER A 13 3.80 -19.76 -3.47
CA SER A 13 4.59 -20.03 -2.24
C SER A 13 4.01 -19.39 -0.96
N ASN A 14 2.68 -19.25 -0.88
CA ASN A 14 1.96 -18.76 0.31
C ASN A 14 2.40 -17.36 0.78
N ARG A 15 2.83 -16.52 -0.16
CA ARG A 15 3.19 -15.12 0.11
C ARG A 15 2.02 -14.21 -0.23
N ILE A 16 1.95 -13.07 0.44
CA ILE A 16 0.93 -12.04 0.17
C ILE A 16 1.66 -10.74 -0.16
N ALA A 17 1.45 -10.21 -1.36
CA ALA A 17 1.84 -8.85 -1.68
C ALA A 17 0.75 -7.87 -1.21
N ARG A 18 1.17 -6.71 -0.74
CA ARG A 18 0.30 -5.60 -0.37
C ARG A 18 0.72 -4.38 -1.15
N VAL A 19 -0.25 -3.72 -1.78
CA VAL A 19 -0.04 -2.46 -2.49
C VAL A 19 -0.93 -1.41 -1.85
N LEU A 20 -0.31 -0.37 -1.33
CA LEU A 20 -0.96 0.81 -0.80
C LEU A 20 -1.22 1.78 -1.94
N VAL A 21 -2.48 2.17 -2.11
CA VAL A 21 -2.96 2.99 -3.23
C VAL A 21 -3.78 4.18 -2.74
N CYS A 22 -3.83 5.24 -3.52
CA CYS A 22 -4.75 6.36 -3.32
C CYS A 22 -5.43 6.79 -4.62
N LEU A 23 -6.58 7.45 -4.52
CA LEU A 23 -7.21 8.14 -5.63
C LEU A 23 -6.69 9.60 -5.66
N HIS A 24 -6.10 10.01 -6.77
CA HIS A 24 -5.65 11.38 -6.99
C HIS A 24 -6.11 11.85 -8.37
N LYS A 25 -6.90 12.94 -8.42
CA LYS A 25 -7.44 13.52 -9.66
C LYS A 25 -8.15 12.50 -10.58
N GLY A 26 -8.91 11.57 -9.99
CA GLY A 26 -9.62 10.53 -10.74
C GLY A 26 -8.76 9.34 -11.18
N ILE A 27 -7.47 9.32 -10.84
CA ILE A 27 -6.55 8.24 -11.19
C ILE A 27 -6.17 7.47 -9.92
N LEU A 28 -6.15 6.13 -10.03
CA LEU A 28 -5.64 5.27 -8.96
C LEU A 28 -4.11 5.22 -9.02
N VAL A 29 -3.45 5.69 -7.97
CA VAL A 29 -1.99 5.73 -7.87
C VAL A 29 -1.49 4.66 -6.90
N ALA A 30 -0.57 3.82 -7.37
CA ALA A 30 0.14 2.86 -6.53
C ALA A 30 1.30 3.55 -5.80
N LEU A 31 1.15 3.79 -4.50
CA LEU A 31 2.11 4.54 -3.69
C LEU A 31 3.26 3.66 -3.22
N HIS A 32 2.97 2.45 -2.77
CA HIS A 32 3.97 1.56 -2.18
C HIS A 32 3.54 0.10 -2.25
N GLY A 33 4.46 -0.80 -2.63
CA GLY A 33 4.21 -2.24 -2.73
C GLY A 33 5.26 -3.05 -1.99
N PHE A 34 4.83 -4.03 -1.20
CA PHE A 34 5.73 -4.87 -0.38
C PHE A 34 5.19 -6.29 -0.21
N ILE A 35 6.09 -7.24 0.08
CA ILE A 35 5.72 -8.60 0.50
C ILE A 35 5.45 -8.59 1.99
N LYS A 36 4.26 -9.05 2.38
CA LYS A 36 3.81 -9.16 3.77
C LYS A 36 4.81 -10.00 4.58
N LYS A 37 5.43 -9.38 5.58
CA LYS A 37 6.24 -10.05 6.62
C LYS A 37 5.43 -10.33 7.88
N THR A 38 4.45 -9.47 8.19
CA THR A 38 3.64 -9.49 9.43
C THR A 38 2.14 -9.44 9.13
N GLN A 39 1.29 -9.89 10.05
CA GLN A 39 -0.18 -9.90 9.82
C GLN A 39 -0.74 -8.49 9.63
N LYS A 40 -0.32 -7.54 10.45
CA LYS A 40 -0.66 -6.12 10.32
C LYS A 40 0.38 -5.42 9.45
N THR A 41 -0.05 -4.44 8.66
CA THR A 41 0.85 -3.60 7.88
C THR A 41 1.69 -2.76 8.85
N PRO A 42 3.03 -2.85 8.79
CA PRO A 42 3.90 -2.07 9.67
C PRO A 42 3.67 -0.56 9.49
N ASN A 43 3.87 0.20 10.57
CA ASN A 43 3.69 1.65 10.54
C ASN A 43 4.65 2.34 9.56
N ASP A 44 5.85 1.79 9.34
CA ASP A 44 6.83 2.36 8.41
C ASP A 44 6.33 2.32 6.96
N GLU A 45 5.69 1.21 6.55
CA GLU A 45 5.12 1.07 5.21
C GLU A 45 3.95 2.04 4.99
N LEU A 46 3.11 2.22 6.03
CA LEU A 46 2.03 3.23 6.01
C LEU A 46 2.59 4.66 5.93
N THR A 47 3.62 4.96 6.72
CA THR A 47 4.25 6.27 6.78
C THR A 47 4.88 6.63 5.44
N LEU A 48 5.56 5.66 4.80
CA LEU A 48 6.14 5.83 3.47
C LEU A 48 5.06 6.11 2.42
N ALA A 49 3.96 5.36 2.42
CA ALA A 49 2.86 5.58 1.49
C ALA A 49 2.19 6.95 1.70
N MET A 50 1.96 7.37 2.96
CA MET A 50 1.41 8.69 3.26
C MET A 50 2.35 9.83 2.85
N LYS A 51 3.66 9.66 2.99
CA LYS A 51 4.64 10.63 2.50
C LYS A 51 4.52 10.79 0.98
N ARG A 52 4.51 9.69 0.23
CA ARG A 52 4.36 9.69 -1.24
C ARG A 52 3.02 10.28 -1.67
N GLN A 53 1.95 10.04 -0.93
CA GLN A 53 0.64 10.62 -1.21
C GLN A 53 0.65 12.16 -1.14
N LYS A 54 1.40 12.74 -0.21
CA LYS A 54 1.53 14.20 -0.07
C LYS A 54 2.36 14.85 -1.18
N GLU A 55 3.11 14.05 -1.92
CA GLU A 55 3.95 14.49 -3.04
C GLU A 55 3.18 14.50 -4.39
N LEU A 56 1.92 14.01 -4.41
CA LEU A 56 1.02 14.01 -5.57
C LEU A 56 0.13 15.27 -5.62
#